data_AF-A0A9X4MCM4-F1
#
_entry.id   AF-A0A9X4MCM4-F1
#
_cell.length_a   1.000
_cell.length_b   1.000
_cell.length_c   1.000
_cell.angle_alpha   90.00
_cell.angle_beta   90.00
_cell.angle_gamma   90.00
#
_symmetry.space_group_name_H-M   'P 1'
#
loop_
_entity.id
_entity.type
_entity.pdbx_description
1 polymer ?
#
loop_
_entity_poly.entity_id
_entity_poly.type
_entity_poly.pdbx_seq_one_letter_code
_entity_poly.pdbx_strand_id
1 'polypeptide(L)'
;MEQLLILLGWVPVACYQIVKKESDKKWMLTGISLGAVIAPISFGLVKMIYATGILKLFGVVGLVLNIIHGPIGYMMATMAGLIKAGVALTGPELVIINLLNALLWASFYGSVGYNIDLKVASEAGAGHPVPVGASPQAG
;
A
#
# COMPACT_ATOMS: atom_id res chain seq x y z
N MET A 1 -18.43 14.14 -2.89
CA MET A 1 -17.80 13.16 -3.81
C MET A 1 -16.52 12.56 -3.24
N GLU A 2 -15.63 13.32 -2.61
CA GLU A 2 -14.34 12.81 -2.08
C GLU A 2 -14.47 11.70 -1.02
N GLN A 3 -15.60 11.61 -0.30
CA GLN A 3 -15.89 10.52 0.63
C GLN A 3 -15.96 9.14 -0.06
N LEU A 4 -16.24 9.11 -1.37
CA LEU A 4 -16.27 7.87 -2.15
C LEU A 4 -14.88 7.26 -2.34
N LEU A 5 -13.80 8.00 -2.08
CA LEU A 5 -12.43 7.47 -2.17
C LEU A 5 -12.18 6.34 -1.16
N ILE A 6 -12.94 6.28 -0.07
CA ILE A 6 -12.88 5.19 0.91
C ILE A 6 -13.25 3.85 0.26
N LEU A 7 -14.11 3.87 -0.77
CA LEU A 7 -14.52 2.66 -1.51
C LEU A 7 -13.35 2.01 -2.24
N LEU A 8 -12.27 2.75 -2.54
CA LEU A 8 -11.05 2.18 -3.09
C LEU A 8 -10.42 1.15 -2.13
N GLY A 9 -10.77 1.16 -0.85
CA GLY A 9 -10.36 0.13 0.12
C GLY A 9 -10.85 -1.28 -0.22
N TRP A 10 -11.83 -1.42 -1.11
CA TRP A 10 -12.24 -2.72 -1.63
C TRP A 10 -11.28 -3.28 -2.69
N VAL A 11 -10.46 -2.44 -3.33
CA VAL A 11 -9.55 -2.89 -4.41
C VAL A 11 -8.55 -3.94 -3.90
N PRO A 12 -7.83 -3.76 -2.78
CA PRO A 12 -6.87 -4.76 -2.31
C PRO A 12 -7.55 -6.06 -1.88
N VAL A 13 -8.76 -5.94 -1.30
CA VAL A 13 -9.58 -7.11 -0.93
C VAL A 13 -9.95 -7.89 -2.18
N ALA A 14 -10.48 -7.23 -3.21
CA ALA A 14 -10.83 -7.86 -4.47
C ALA A 14 -9.61 -8.52 -5.14
N CYS A 15 -8.48 -7.80 -5.21
CA CYS A 15 -7.21 -8.33 -5.73
C CYS A 15 -6.82 -9.61 -4.98
N TYR A 16 -6.81 -9.60 -3.64
CA TYR A 16 -6.50 -10.78 -2.85
C TYR A 16 -7.44 -11.95 -3.16
N GLN A 17 -8.76 -11.71 -3.21
CA GLN A 17 -9.74 -12.78 -3.47
C GLN A 17 -9.55 -13.44 -4.83
N ILE A 18 -9.16 -12.68 -5.85
CA ILE A 18 -8.87 -13.18 -7.19
C ILE A 18 -7.58 -14.01 -7.17
N VAL A 19 -6.50 -13.47 -6.60
CA VAL A 19 -5.16 -14.10 -6.75
C VAL A 19 -4.85 -15.17 -5.71
N LYS A 20 -5.59 -15.26 -4.60
CA LYS A 20 -5.28 -16.15 -3.46
C LYS A 20 -5.21 -17.64 -3.81
N LYS A 21 -5.87 -18.08 -4.89
CA LYS A 21 -5.87 -19.46 -5.36
C LYS A 21 -5.01 -19.69 -6.61
N GLU A 22 -4.63 -18.62 -7.30
CA GLU A 22 -4.08 -18.68 -8.66
C GLU A 22 -2.63 -18.19 -8.75
N SER A 23 -2.12 -17.54 -7.70
CA SER A 23 -0.78 -16.96 -7.72
C SER A 23 -0.01 -17.21 -6.43
N ASP A 24 1.24 -17.63 -6.58
CA ASP A 24 2.24 -17.68 -5.50
C ASP A 24 2.73 -16.28 -5.09
N LYS A 25 2.33 -15.23 -5.83
CA LYS A 25 2.69 -13.84 -5.57
C LYS A 25 1.52 -13.03 -4.98
N LYS A 26 0.61 -13.72 -4.30
CA LYS A 26 -0.65 -13.14 -3.82
C LYS A 26 -0.42 -11.97 -2.87
N TRP A 27 0.58 -12.04 -2.01
CA TRP A 27 0.85 -10.98 -1.05
C TRP A 27 1.51 -9.78 -1.72
N MET A 28 2.41 -9.98 -2.68
CA MET A 28 2.98 -8.92 -3.51
C MET A 28 1.88 -8.15 -4.26
N LEU A 29 0.99 -8.85 -4.96
CA LEU A 29 -0.08 -8.22 -5.75
C LEU A 29 -1.10 -7.49 -4.84
N THR A 30 -1.38 -8.06 -3.67
CA THR A 30 -2.22 -7.40 -2.65
C THR A 30 -1.52 -6.15 -2.08
N GLY A 31 -0.22 -6.21 -1.87
CA GLY A 31 0.58 -5.07 -1.43
C GLY A 31 0.63 -3.95 -2.46
N ILE A 32 0.87 -4.27 -3.73
CA ILE A 32 0.85 -3.28 -4.83
C ILE A 32 -0.52 -2.61 -4.90
N SER A 33 -1.60 -3.38 -4.90
CA SER A 33 -2.95 -2.83 -4.96
C SER A 33 -3.28 -1.96 -3.75
N LEU A 34 -2.88 -2.34 -2.54
CA LEU A 34 -3.00 -1.50 -1.34
C LEU A 34 -2.25 -0.18 -1.48
N GLY A 35 -0.98 -0.24 -1.87
CA GLY A 35 -0.16 0.96 -2.02
C GLY A 35 -0.68 1.92 -3.09
N ALA A 36 -1.29 1.41 -4.15
CA ALA A 36 -1.88 2.23 -5.20
C ALA A 36 -3.06 3.10 -4.71
N VAL A 37 -3.77 2.68 -3.66
CA VAL A 37 -4.99 3.34 -3.19
C VAL A 37 -4.91 3.92 -1.77
N ILE A 38 -3.85 3.63 -1.02
CA ILE A 38 -3.78 4.00 0.40
C ILE A 38 -3.82 5.52 0.63
N ALA A 39 -3.19 6.31 -0.24
CA ALA A 39 -3.19 7.77 -0.16
C ALA A 39 -4.60 8.37 -0.38
N PRO A 40 -5.32 8.07 -1.49
CA PRO A 40 -6.67 8.58 -1.68
C PRO A 40 -7.68 8.04 -0.65
N ILE A 41 -7.53 6.79 -0.18
CA ILE A 41 -8.35 6.26 0.92
C ILE A 41 -8.14 7.09 2.19
N SER A 42 -6.89 7.36 2.56
CA SER A 42 -6.55 8.14 3.75
C SER A 42 -7.16 9.54 3.67
N PHE A 43 -7.06 10.19 2.50
CA PHE A 43 -7.69 11.48 2.25
C PHE A 43 -9.22 11.42 2.34
N GLY A 44 -9.84 10.38 1.79
CA GLY A 44 -11.28 10.14 1.93
C GLY A 44 -11.72 9.97 3.38
N LEU A 45 -10.94 9.22 4.17
CA LEU A 45 -11.17 9.03 5.61
C LEU A 45 -11.04 10.34 6.38
N VAL A 46 -10.03 11.21 6.11
CA VAL A 46 -9.90 12.53 6.76
C VAL A 46 -11.19 13.33 6.73
N LYS A 47 -11.93 13.29 5.61
CA LYS A 47 -13.19 14.03 5.46
C LYS A 47 -14.29 13.55 6.42
N MET A 48 -14.17 12.35 6.99
CA MET A 48 -15.08 11.83 8.01
C MET A 48 -14.84 12.44 9.40
N ILE A 49 -13.79 13.24 9.61
CA ILE A 49 -13.56 13.91 10.91
C ILE A 49 -14.71 14.86 11.29
N TYR A 50 -15.46 15.32 10.30
CA TYR A 50 -16.63 16.19 10.45
C TYR A 50 -17.95 15.42 10.59
N ALA A 51 -17.91 14.08 10.62
CA ALA A 51 -19.09 13.23 10.79
C ALA A 51 -19.39 12.93 12.27
N THR A 52 -20.58 12.38 12.54
CA THR A 52 -21.04 12.07 13.91
C THR A 52 -20.53 10.72 14.42
N GLY A 53 -20.25 10.62 15.73
CA GLY A 53 -19.99 9.36 16.43
C GLY A 53 -18.78 8.57 15.93
N ILE A 54 -18.98 7.27 15.63
CA ILE A 54 -17.95 6.31 15.18
C ILE A 54 -17.23 6.78 13.90
N LEU A 55 -17.91 7.52 13.02
CA LEU A 55 -17.36 8.03 11.77
C LEU A 55 -16.20 9.02 12.03
N LYS A 56 -16.21 9.70 13.18
CA LYS A 56 -15.13 10.59 13.59
C LYS A 56 -13.86 9.83 13.93
N LEU A 57 -13.96 8.62 14.49
CA LEU A 57 -12.78 7.77 14.77
C LEU A 57 -12.09 7.36 13.46
N PHE A 58 -12.88 6.97 12.45
CA PHE A 58 -12.35 6.72 11.10
C PHE A 58 -11.71 7.98 10.51
N GLY A 59 -12.27 9.15 10.79
CA GLY A 59 -11.66 10.45 10.48
C GLY A 59 -10.27 10.66 11.05
N VAL A 60 -10.09 10.33 12.33
CA VAL A 60 -8.78 10.42 13.02
C VAL A 60 -7.79 9.42 12.46
N VAL A 61 -8.22 8.18 12.19
CA VAL A 61 -7.38 7.18 11.51
C VAL A 61 -6.95 7.69 10.14
N GLY A 62 -7.88 8.23 9.36
CA GLY A 62 -7.58 8.87 8.08
C GLY A 62 -6.54 9.96 8.18
N LEU A 63 -6.65 10.82 9.20
CA LEU A 63 -5.69 11.91 9.45
C LEU A 63 -4.28 11.37 9.72
N VAL A 64 -4.15 10.41 10.63
CA VAL A 64 -2.86 9.80 10.96
C VAL A 64 -2.25 9.13 9.72
N LEU A 65 -3.04 8.35 9.00
CA LEU A 65 -2.57 7.68 7.78
C LEU A 65 -2.19 8.70 6.70
N ASN A 66 -2.95 9.79 6.55
CA ASN A 66 -2.66 10.81 5.56
C ASN A 66 -1.38 11.59 5.90
N ILE A 67 -1.03 11.78 7.17
CA ILE A 67 0.26 12.38 7.57
C ILE A 67 1.44 11.53 7.09
N ILE A 68 1.27 10.21 7.06
CA ILE A 68 2.31 9.28 6.59
C ILE A 68 2.34 9.24 5.06
N HIS A 69 1.19 9.05 4.43
CA HIS A 69 1.12 8.71 3.01
C HIS A 69 1.00 9.91 2.08
N GLY A 70 0.44 11.03 2.54
CA GLY A 70 0.12 12.19 1.71
C GLY A 70 1.32 13.07 1.37
N PRO A 71 2.13 13.51 2.35
CA PRO A 71 3.18 14.52 2.14
C PRO A 71 4.28 14.12 1.16
N ILE A 72 4.59 12.83 1.02
CA ILE A 72 5.74 12.39 0.23
C ILE A 72 5.57 12.75 -1.24
N GLY A 73 4.43 12.43 -1.84
CA GLY A 73 4.11 12.81 -3.22
C GLY A 73 4.08 14.33 -3.43
N TYR A 74 3.64 15.10 -2.43
CA TYR A 74 3.70 16.56 -2.48
C TYR A 74 5.15 17.06 -2.51
N MET A 75 6.00 16.57 -1.58
CA MET A 75 7.42 16.93 -1.56
C MET A 75 8.12 16.57 -2.86
N MET A 76 7.88 15.36 -3.38
CA MET A 76 8.44 14.92 -4.67
C MET A 76 8.01 15.84 -5.82
N ALA A 77 6.72 16.15 -5.92
CA ALA A 77 6.20 17.03 -6.98
C ALA A 77 6.74 18.45 -6.88
N THR A 78 6.85 19.00 -5.66
CA THR A 78 7.44 20.33 -5.42
C THR A 78 8.93 20.34 -5.75
N MET A 79 9.70 19.33 -5.33
CA MET A 79 11.12 19.23 -5.64
C MET A 79 11.38 19.07 -7.14
N ALA A 80 10.49 18.38 -7.85
CA ALA A 80 10.54 18.23 -9.31
C ALA A 80 10.06 19.49 -10.07
N GLY A 81 9.65 20.55 -9.36
CA GLY A 81 9.11 21.77 -9.98
C GLY A 81 7.75 21.60 -10.65
N LEU A 82 7.04 20.49 -10.39
CA LEU A 82 5.74 20.20 -10.97
C LEU A 82 4.61 20.96 -10.28
N ILE A 83 4.81 21.39 -9.03
CA ILE A 83 3.83 22.07 -8.19
C ILE A 83 4.52 23.20 -7.42
N LYS A 84 3.85 24.35 -7.30
CA LYS A 84 4.35 25.48 -6.50
C LYS A 84 4.07 25.25 -5.02
N ALA A 85 5.08 25.49 -4.18
CA ALA A 85 4.92 25.44 -2.73
C ALA A 85 4.08 26.62 -2.21
N GLY A 86 3.35 26.40 -1.12
CA GLY A 86 2.67 27.48 -0.38
C GLY A 86 1.41 28.05 -1.03
N VAL A 87 0.92 27.46 -2.12
CA VAL A 87 -0.36 27.84 -2.76
C VAL A 87 -1.40 26.75 -2.60
N ALA A 88 -2.68 27.11 -2.73
CA ALA A 88 -3.77 26.15 -2.74
C ALA A 88 -3.64 25.21 -3.95
N LEU A 89 -3.70 23.91 -3.71
CA LEU A 89 -3.59 22.89 -4.75
C LEU A 89 -4.85 22.85 -5.61
N THR A 90 -4.66 22.79 -6.91
CA THR A 90 -5.69 22.53 -7.91
C THR A 90 -5.99 21.03 -8.04
N GLY A 91 -7.11 20.70 -8.67
CA GLY A 91 -7.48 19.30 -8.95
C GLY A 91 -6.39 18.51 -9.70
N PRO A 92 -5.81 19.04 -10.80
CA PRO A 92 -4.72 18.36 -11.51
C PRO A 92 -3.47 18.13 -10.65
N GLU A 93 -3.10 19.10 -9.82
CA GLU A 93 -1.95 18.97 -8.90
C GLU A 93 -2.19 17.88 -7.85
N LEU A 94 -3.42 17.77 -7.34
CA LEU A 94 -3.82 16.66 -6.46
C LEU A 94 -3.71 15.30 -7.17
N VAL A 95 -4.07 15.22 -8.46
CA VAL A 95 -3.91 13.99 -9.25
C VAL A 95 -2.43 13.61 -9.35
N ILE A 96 -1.54 14.57 -9.67
CA ILE A 96 -0.09 14.33 -9.75
C ILE A 96 0.45 13.80 -8.41
N ILE A 97 0.09 14.44 -7.30
CA ILE A 97 0.51 14.01 -5.95
C ILE A 97 0.05 12.58 -5.66
N ASN A 98 -1.21 12.26 -5.98
CA ASN A 98 -1.74 10.93 -5.75
C ASN A 98 -1.09 9.87 -6.64
N LEU A 99 -0.73 10.19 -7.89
CA LEU A 99 0.02 9.28 -8.77
C LEU A 99 1.42 8.98 -8.23
N LEU A 100 2.14 10.00 -7.75
CA LEU A 100 3.46 9.82 -7.14
C LEU A 100 3.37 8.97 -5.88
N ASN A 101 2.39 9.24 -5.02
CA ASN A 101 2.13 8.43 -3.84
C ASN A 101 1.75 6.99 -4.22
N ALA A 102 0.89 6.79 -5.22
CA ALA A 102 0.51 5.46 -5.67
C ALA A 102 1.71 4.64 -6.12
N LEU A 103 2.63 5.23 -6.89
CA LEU A 103 3.86 4.56 -7.32
C LEU A 103 4.75 4.20 -6.12
N LEU A 104 5.05 5.17 -5.26
CA LEU A 104 5.91 4.97 -4.09
C LEU A 104 5.37 3.87 -3.16
N TRP A 105 4.10 3.98 -2.78
CA TRP A 105 3.48 3.07 -1.83
C TRP A 105 3.19 1.71 -2.45
N ALA A 106 2.83 1.64 -3.74
CA ALA A 106 2.70 0.35 -4.43
C ALA A 106 4.04 -0.41 -4.45
N SER A 107 5.15 0.29 -4.71
CA SER A 107 6.48 -0.31 -4.63
C SER A 107 6.82 -0.76 -3.21
N PHE A 108 6.58 0.08 -2.20
CA PHE A 108 6.86 -0.25 -0.80
C PHE A 108 6.03 -1.45 -0.31
N TYR A 109 4.71 -1.38 -0.39
CA TYR A 109 3.83 -2.45 0.07
C TYR A 109 3.93 -3.69 -0.80
N GLY A 110 4.17 -3.55 -2.10
CA GLY A 110 4.49 -4.66 -2.99
C GLY A 110 5.75 -5.41 -2.56
N SER A 111 6.80 -4.69 -2.16
CA SER A 111 8.05 -5.30 -1.67
C SER A 111 7.85 -6.03 -0.33
N VAL A 112 7.06 -5.45 0.57
CA VAL A 112 6.65 -6.14 1.81
C VAL A 112 5.88 -7.41 1.50
N GLY A 113 4.90 -7.33 0.59
CA GLY A 113 4.13 -8.49 0.14
C GLY A 113 5.00 -9.59 -0.49
N TYR A 114 5.96 -9.19 -1.32
CA TYR A 114 6.92 -10.12 -1.92
C TYR A 114 7.74 -10.88 -0.87
N ASN A 115 8.21 -10.19 0.18
CA ASN A 115 8.94 -10.85 1.28
C ASN A 115 8.06 -11.84 2.05
N ILE A 116 6.76 -11.56 2.18
CA ILE A 116 5.81 -12.51 2.76
C ILE A 116 5.64 -13.73 1.85
N ASP A 117 5.48 -13.53 0.54
CA ASP A 117 5.40 -14.63 -0.43
C ASP A 117 6.65 -15.53 -0.35
N LEU A 118 7.85 -14.95 -0.29
CA LEU A 118 9.11 -15.70 -0.13
C LEU A 118 9.16 -16.51 1.16
N LYS A 119 8.76 -15.91 2.29
CA LYS A 119 8.76 -16.59 3.59
C LYS A 119 7.79 -17.77 3.60
N VAL A 120 6.58 -17.57 3.07
CA VAL A 120 5.56 -18.63 2.98
C VAL A 120 6.03 -19.78 2.07
N ALA A 121 6.67 -19.47 0.94
CA ALA A 121 7.22 -20.49 0.05
C ALA A 121 8.36 -21.28 0.73
N SER A 122 9.24 -20.61 1.47
CA SER A 122 10.31 -21.25 2.26
C SER A 122 9.75 -22.20 3.31
N GLU A 123 8.71 -21.80 4.05
CA GLU A 123 8.08 -22.63 5.09
C GLU A 123 7.36 -23.84 4.49
N ALA A 124 6.74 -23.68 3.32
CA ALA A 124 6.14 -24.80 2.58
C ALA A 124 7.18 -25.80 2.06
N GLY A 125 8.37 -25.33 1.67
CA GLY A 125 9.51 -26.18 1.26
C GLY A 125 10.26 -26.84 2.41
N ALA A 126 10.19 -26.30 3.63
CA ALA A 126 10.85 -26.83 4.83
C ALA A 126 10.17 -28.09 5.43
N GLY A 127 9.15 -28.64 4.77
CA GLY A 127 8.45 -29.87 5.14
C GLY A 127 9.17 -31.18 4.78
N HIS A 128 10.42 -31.15 4.30
CA HIS A 128 11.26 -32.35 4.20
C HIS A 128 12.51 -32.17 5.08
N PRO A 129 12.70 -33.01 6.12
CA PRO A 129 13.96 -33.00 6.83
C PRO A 129 15.04 -33.46 5.84
N VAL A 130 16.02 -32.58 5.58
CA VAL A 130 17.29 -33.01 5.01
C VAL A 130 17.88 -34.02 6.00
N PRO A 131 18.28 -35.23 5.57
CA PRO A 131 18.91 -36.17 6.47
C PRO A 131 20.20 -35.54 7.00
N VAL A 132 20.27 -35.42 8.33
CA VAL A 132 21.49 -35.09 9.06
C VAL A 132 22.47 -36.24 8.81
N GLY A 133 23.40 -36.07 7.86
CA GLY A 133 24.45 -37.06 7.63
C GLY A 133 24.87 -37.21 6.17
N ALA A 134 25.47 -36.18 5.59
CA ALA A 134 26.40 -36.37 4.49
C ALA A 134 27.57 -35.40 4.69
N SER A 135 28.52 -35.82 5.54
CA SER A 135 29.88 -35.29 5.49
C SER A 135 30.42 -35.51 4.07
N PRO A 136 31.10 -34.52 3.46
CA PRO A 136 31.90 -34.80 2.28
C PRO A 136 33.01 -35.76 2.73
N GLN A 137 33.03 -36.98 2.20
CA GLN A 137 34.23 -37.80 2.27
C GLN A 137 35.23 -37.22 1.29
N ALA A 138 36.36 -36.78 1.84
CA ALA A 138 37.57 -36.49 1.10
C ALA A 138 38.07 -37.79 0.44
N GLY A 139 38.41 -37.69 -0.84
CA GLY A 139 39.07 -38.72 -1.65
C GLY A 139 39.59 -38.08 -2.93
#